data_AF-A0A4Q3FYF7-F1
#
_entry.id   AF-A0A4Q3FYF7-F1
#
_cell.length_a   1.000
_cell.length_b   1.000
_cell.length_c   1.000
_cell.angle_alpha   90.00
_cell.angle_beta   90.00
_cell.angle_gamma   90.00
#
_symmetry.space_group_name_H-M   'P 1'
#
loop_
_entity.id
_entity.type
_entity.pdbx_description
1 polymer ?
#
loop_
_entity_poly.entity_id
_entity_poly.type
_entity_poly.pdbx_seq_one_letter_code
_entity_poly.pdbx_strand_id
1 'polypeptide(L)'
;MSDRPDQGFYSNIPPFSGFVRLMEAAHYRRLPDDWTIGLTDIVKSTDAISERRYKAVNTAGAATIAAIANALSHKEFPFVFGGDGASFALPDADLELAREAMAATAAWVRDSLGLDMRIALIPVADIRSQGHDVLVARYAPSPDVSYAMFTGGGLGWAEAAIKRGEFAVAPAPSGAVPDLTGLSCRFERMPASRGVILSVIAIRAKGAPETEFRAFIEHLVTMIERSGQAGSPVPGQGPKLRWPPEGLDFEARAMRGGPLLFRR
;
A
#
# COMPACT_ATOMS: atom_id res chain seq x y z
N MET A 1 -0.05 9.33 -34.77
CA MET A 1 -0.91 8.19 -34.39
C MET A 1 -1.25 8.39 -32.93
N SER A 2 -2.51 8.66 -32.61
CA SER A 2 -2.97 8.89 -31.24
C SER A 2 -3.02 7.55 -30.53
N ASP A 3 -2.14 7.35 -29.55
CA ASP A 3 -2.14 6.18 -28.68
C ASP A 3 -3.42 6.16 -27.85
N ARG A 4 -4.02 4.97 -27.70
CA ARG A 4 -5.13 4.79 -26.77
C ARG A 4 -4.59 4.89 -25.35
N PRO A 5 -5.35 5.47 -24.40
CA PRO A 5 -4.94 5.46 -22.99
C PRO A 5 -4.72 4.02 -22.55
N ASP A 6 -3.59 3.81 -21.87
CA ASP A 6 -3.00 2.53 -21.47
C ASP A 6 -3.80 1.82 -20.36
N GLN A 7 -5.08 1.56 -20.61
CA GLN A 7 -6.01 0.95 -19.65
C GLN A 7 -5.62 -0.49 -19.26
N GLY A 8 -4.66 -1.10 -19.96
CA GLY A 8 -4.24 -2.49 -19.76
C GLY A 8 -2.81 -2.68 -19.25
N PHE A 9 -1.97 -1.63 -19.11
CA PHE A 9 -0.55 -1.76 -18.74
C PHE A 9 -0.32 -2.78 -17.62
N TYR A 10 -0.93 -2.53 -16.46
CA TYR A 10 -0.67 -3.29 -15.25
C TYR A 10 -1.26 -4.70 -15.33
N SER A 11 -2.50 -4.84 -15.82
CA SER A 11 -3.16 -6.13 -16.00
C SER A 11 -2.42 -7.03 -17.00
N ASN A 12 -1.69 -6.45 -17.95
CA ASN A 12 -0.90 -7.18 -18.95
C ASN A 12 0.47 -7.63 -18.44
N ILE A 13 0.90 -7.21 -17.24
CA ILE A 13 2.15 -7.72 -16.64
C ILE A 13 1.93 -9.18 -16.24
N PRO A 14 2.73 -10.13 -16.76
CA PRO A 14 2.58 -11.53 -16.38
C PRO A 14 2.91 -11.72 -14.89
N PRO A 15 2.02 -12.38 -14.11
CA PRO A 15 2.35 -12.70 -12.74
C PRO A 15 3.44 -13.78 -12.69
N PHE A 16 4.26 -13.76 -11.64
CA PHE A 16 5.28 -14.78 -11.38
C PHE A 16 5.27 -15.20 -9.91
N SER A 17 5.71 -16.42 -9.64
CA SER A 17 5.81 -17.01 -8.30
C SER A 17 7.27 -17.28 -7.92
N GLY A 18 7.51 -17.57 -6.63
CA GLY A 18 8.85 -17.77 -6.05
C GLY A 18 9.46 -16.46 -5.55
N PHE A 19 9.52 -16.29 -4.23
CA PHE A 19 9.89 -15.02 -3.60
C PHE A 19 11.29 -14.54 -4.00
N VAL A 20 12.25 -15.46 -4.13
CA VAL A 20 13.63 -15.16 -4.56
C VAL A 20 13.71 -14.46 -5.93
N ARG A 21 12.72 -14.69 -6.80
CA ARG A 21 12.67 -14.13 -8.15
C ARG A 21 12.32 -12.64 -8.16
N LEU A 22 11.96 -12.05 -7.02
CA LEU A 22 11.83 -10.59 -6.88
C LEU A 22 13.14 -9.85 -7.19
N MET A 23 14.29 -10.54 -7.15
CA MET A 23 15.58 -9.96 -7.53
C MET A 23 15.86 -10.04 -9.05
N GLU A 24 14.97 -10.64 -9.85
CA GLU A 24 15.11 -10.74 -11.31
C GLU A 24 14.50 -9.51 -11.98
N ALA A 25 15.34 -8.59 -12.47
CA ALA A 25 14.91 -7.38 -13.18
C ALA A 25 13.98 -7.66 -14.38
N ALA A 26 14.04 -8.86 -14.96
CA ALA A 26 13.21 -9.28 -16.10
C ALA A 26 11.70 -9.34 -15.79
N HIS A 27 11.28 -9.38 -14.51
CA HIS A 27 9.86 -9.33 -14.13
C HIS A 27 9.31 -7.91 -14.03
N TYR A 28 10.18 -6.92 -13.96
CA TYR A 28 9.79 -5.53 -13.74
C TYR A 28 9.55 -4.83 -15.08
N ARG A 29 8.51 -3.99 -15.11
CA ARG A 29 8.18 -3.11 -16.24
C ARG A 29 8.20 -1.68 -15.75
N ARG A 30 8.87 -0.81 -16.51
CA ARG A 30 8.88 0.63 -16.25
C ARG A 30 7.45 1.15 -16.37
N LEU A 31 6.99 1.95 -15.40
CA LEU A 31 5.73 2.65 -15.55
C LEU A 31 5.79 3.61 -16.75
N PRO A 32 4.67 3.82 -17.46
CA PRO A 32 4.59 4.86 -18.48
C PRO A 32 4.87 6.26 -17.91
N ASP A 33 5.32 7.19 -18.76
CA ASP A 33 5.69 8.55 -18.34
C ASP A 33 4.47 9.40 -17.91
N ASP A 34 3.30 9.11 -18.49
CA ASP A 34 1.99 9.75 -18.24
C ASP A 34 1.23 9.09 -17.07
N TRP A 35 1.98 8.49 -16.15
CA TRP A 35 1.42 7.92 -14.92
C TRP A 35 1.79 8.79 -13.73
N THR A 36 0.95 8.69 -12.70
CA THR A 36 1.11 9.39 -11.43
C THR A 36 1.19 8.38 -10.28
N ILE A 37 2.12 8.63 -9.35
CA ILE A 37 2.21 7.93 -8.07
C ILE A 37 1.34 8.64 -7.05
N GLY A 38 0.37 7.92 -6.49
CA GLY A 38 -0.37 8.35 -5.31
C GLY A 38 0.29 7.80 -4.05
N LEU A 39 0.44 8.65 -3.03
CA LEU A 39 1.04 8.26 -1.76
C LEU A 39 0.28 8.85 -0.58
N THR A 40 0.07 8.04 0.45
CA THR A 40 -0.47 8.46 1.75
C THR A 40 0.45 8.05 2.89
N ASP A 41 0.54 8.88 3.92
CA ASP A 41 1.41 8.68 5.11
C ASP A 41 0.75 9.32 6.34
N ILE A 42 0.60 8.57 7.43
CA ILE A 42 0.07 9.10 8.69
C ILE A 42 1.15 9.90 9.42
N VAL A 43 0.82 11.16 9.72
CA VAL A 43 1.70 12.05 10.47
C VAL A 43 1.91 11.51 11.88
N LYS A 44 3.17 11.34 12.29
CA LYS A 44 3.56 10.83 13.63
C LYS A 44 2.92 9.47 13.95
N SER A 45 2.85 8.58 12.97
CA SER A 45 2.33 7.21 13.14
C SER A 45 3.03 6.44 14.28
N THR A 46 4.34 6.63 14.47
CA THR A 46 5.11 6.00 15.56
C THR A 46 4.57 6.36 16.94
N ASP A 47 4.23 7.64 17.16
CA ASP A 47 3.67 8.11 18.43
C ASP A 47 2.29 7.48 18.64
N ALA A 48 1.42 7.53 17.62
CA ALA A 48 0.09 6.91 17.67
C ALA A 48 0.14 5.39 17.92
N ILE A 49 1.12 4.68 17.33
CA ILE A 49 1.33 3.24 17.57
C ILE A 49 1.78 3.00 19.01
N SER A 50 2.66 3.85 19.56
CA SER A 50 3.09 3.76 20.97
C SER A 50 1.91 3.95 21.94
N GLU A 51 0.92 4.75 21.54
CA GLU A 51 -0.37 4.93 22.24
C GLU A 51 -1.38 3.80 21.99
N ARG A 52 -0.93 2.67 21.40
CA ARG A 52 -1.74 1.49 21.06
C ARG A 52 -2.83 1.75 20.02
N ARG A 53 -2.68 2.78 19.18
CA ARG A 53 -3.63 3.11 18.09
C ARG A 53 -3.27 2.46 16.74
N TYR A 54 -2.47 1.39 16.73
CA TYR A 54 -2.04 0.70 15.51
C TYR A 54 -3.20 0.33 14.58
N LYS A 55 -4.37 -0.04 15.14
CA LYS A 55 -5.53 -0.41 14.33
C LYS A 55 -6.13 0.79 13.59
N ALA A 56 -6.21 1.95 14.24
CA ALA A 56 -6.64 3.19 13.59
C ALA A 56 -5.66 3.60 12.48
N VAL A 57 -4.35 3.51 12.74
CA VAL A 57 -3.29 3.79 11.76
C VAL A 57 -3.42 2.87 10.54
N ASN A 58 -3.53 1.55 10.76
CA ASN A 58 -3.70 0.57 9.69
C ASN A 58 -5.01 0.76 8.92
N THR A 59 -6.11 1.05 9.61
CA THR A 59 -7.39 1.36 8.96
C THR A 59 -7.26 2.59 8.08
N ALA A 60 -6.54 3.63 8.50
CA ALA A 60 -6.34 4.82 7.69
C ALA A 60 -5.57 4.52 6.39
N GLY A 61 -4.46 3.78 6.47
CA GLY A 61 -3.72 3.37 5.27
C GLY A 61 -4.55 2.46 4.35
N ALA A 62 -5.28 1.49 4.90
CA ALA A 62 -6.15 0.60 4.13
C ALA A 62 -7.36 1.32 3.51
N ALA A 63 -7.90 2.35 4.18
CA ALA A 63 -9.00 3.17 3.67
C ALA A 63 -8.63 3.87 2.36
N THR A 64 -7.36 4.26 2.19
CA THR A 64 -6.87 4.81 0.92
C THR A 64 -7.08 3.82 -0.23
N ILE A 65 -6.69 2.56 -0.04
CA ILE A 65 -6.79 1.52 -1.07
C ILE A 65 -8.25 1.24 -1.42
N ALA A 66 -9.11 1.13 -0.40
CA ALA A 66 -10.54 0.92 -0.60
C ALA A 66 -11.19 2.09 -1.37
N ALA A 67 -10.91 3.33 -0.96
CA ALA A 67 -11.44 4.53 -1.60
C ALA A 67 -11.04 4.62 -3.07
N ILE A 68 -9.76 4.36 -3.39
CA ILE A 68 -9.28 4.35 -4.78
C ILE A 68 -9.92 3.22 -5.57
N ALA A 69 -9.97 2.00 -5.02
CA ALA A 69 -10.60 0.87 -5.72
C ALA A 69 -12.06 1.15 -6.05
N ASN A 70 -12.82 1.74 -5.12
CA ASN A 70 -14.22 2.09 -5.34
C ASN A 70 -14.37 3.23 -6.36
N ALA A 71 -13.55 4.28 -6.26
CA ALA A 71 -13.54 5.38 -7.23
C ALA A 71 -13.23 4.91 -8.65
N LEU A 72 -12.40 3.89 -8.80
CA LEU A 72 -12.03 3.28 -10.09
C LEU A 72 -12.95 2.13 -10.50
N SER A 73 -14.09 1.93 -9.85
CA SER A 73 -15.03 0.83 -10.14
C SER A 73 -14.35 -0.55 -10.17
N HIS A 74 -13.42 -0.77 -9.24
CA HIS A 74 -12.61 -1.98 -9.08
C HIS A 74 -11.72 -2.37 -10.29
N LYS A 75 -11.37 -1.41 -11.15
CA LYS A 75 -10.29 -1.59 -12.14
C LYS A 75 -8.99 -1.97 -11.42
N GLU A 76 -8.22 -2.91 -11.98
CA GLU A 76 -6.93 -3.30 -11.40
C GLU A 76 -5.92 -2.13 -11.49
N PHE A 77 -5.23 -1.86 -10.37
CA PHE A 77 -4.13 -0.90 -10.30
C PHE A 77 -3.04 -1.42 -9.34
N PRO A 78 -1.77 -1.09 -9.57
CA PRO A 78 -0.70 -1.48 -8.67
C PRO A 78 -0.73 -0.66 -7.39
N PHE A 79 -0.74 -1.32 -6.23
CA PHE A 79 -0.62 -0.67 -4.93
C PHE A 79 0.18 -1.49 -3.93
N VAL A 80 0.74 -0.80 -2.93
CA VAL A 80 1.41 -1.36 -1.76
C VAL A 80 0.80 -0.74 -0.52
N PHE A 81 0.44 -1.58 0.45
CA PHE A 81 0.05 -1.15 1.78
C PHE A 81 1.28 -1.13 2.70
N GLY A 82 1.59 0.03 3.27
CA GLY A 82 2.76 0.24 4.15
C GLY A 82 2.47 0.06 5.64
N GLY A 83 1.19 -0.11 6.03
CA GLY A 83 0.76 -0.08 7.43
C GLY A 83 0.17 1.28 7.78
N ASP A 84 0.98 2.32 7.82
CA ASP A 84 0.57 3.70 8.13
C ASP A 84 0.30 4.55 6.89
N GLY A 85 0.15 3.90 5.74
CA GLY A 85 -0.02 4.56 4.46
C GLY A 85 -0.19 3.56 3.32
N ALA A 86 -0.36 4.08 2.12
CA ALA A 86 -0.39 3.31 0.90
C ALA A 86 0.33 4.06 -0.22
N SER A 87 0.90 3.31 -1.16
CA SER A 87 1.42 3.84 -2.42
C SER A 87 0.74 3.12 -3.57
N PHE A 88 0.42 3.82 -4.65
CA PHE A 88 -0.18 3.24 -5.84
C PHE A 88 0.24 4.01 -7.10
N ALA A 89 0.00 3.45 -8.27
CA ALA A 89 0.24 4.14 -9.53
C ALA A 89 -0.99 4.07 -10.44
N LEU A 90 -1.30 5.17 -11.12
CA LEU A 90 -2.45 5.28 -12.02
C LEU A 90 -2.07 6.03 -13.30
N PRO A 91 -2.74 5.74 -14.43
CA PRO A 91 -2.65 6.59 -15.61
C PRO A 91 -3.30 7.96 -15.34
N ASP A 92 -2.87 9.00 -16.05
CA ASP A 92 -3.39 10.36 -15.88
C ASP A 92 -4.91 10.48 -16.06
N ALA A 93 -5.52 9.59 -16.85
CA ALA A 93 -6.98 9.53 -17.03
C ALA A 93 -7.76 9.28 -15.73
N ASP A 94 -7.15 8.64 -14.74
CA ASP A 94 -7.75 8.27 -13.46
C ASP A 94 -7.35 9.27 -12.33
N LEU A 95 -6.58 10.31 -12.65
CA LEU A 95 -5.94 11.20 -11.67
C LEU A 95 -6.93 12.00 -10.81
N GLU A 96 -7.96 12.56 -11.43
CA GLU A 96 -8.94 13.38 -10.70
C GLU A 96 -9.83 12.54 -9.79
N LEU A 97 -10.22 11.34 -10.21
CA LEU A 97 -10.92 10.37 -9.35
C LEU A 97 -10.07 10.01 -8.12
N ALA A 98 -8.77 9.77 -8.32
CA ALA A 98 -7.85 9.51 -7.24
C ALA A 98 -7.69 10.71 -6.30
N ARG A 99 -7.58 11.93 -6.85
CA ARG A 99 -7.47 13.17 -6.08
C ARG A 99 -8.66 13.37 -5.15
N GLU A 100 -9.87 13.23 -5.68
CA GLU A 100 -11.11 13.36 -4.90
C GLU A 100 -11.20 12.31 -3.80
N ALA A 101 -10.95 11.04 -4.14
CA ALA A 101 -10.98 9.94 -3.19
C ALA A 101 -9.94 10.09 -2.07
N MET A 102 -8.71 10.51 -2.39
CA MET A 102 -7.65 10.78 -1.41
C MET A 102 -8.01 11.96 -0.51
N ALA A 103 -8.51 13.05 -1.08
CA ALA A 103 -8.90 14.24 -0.32
C ALA A 103 -10.03 13.94 0.67
N ALA A 104 -11.05 13.19 0.24
CA ALA A 104 -12.13 12.71 1.11
C ALA A 104 -11.60 11.74 2.18
N THR A 105 -10.69 10.84 1.81
CA THR A 105 -10.04 9.92 2.78
C THR A 105 -9.27 10.67 3.85
N ALA A 106 -8.44 11.65 3.49
CA ALA A 106 -7.70 12.45 4.47
C ALA A 106 -8.65 13.20 5.42
N ALA A 107 -9.77 13.74 4.91
CA ALA A 107 -10.79 14.37 5.72
C ALA A 107 -11.47 13.38 6.70
N TRP A 108 -11.84 12.20 6.20
CA TRP A 108 -12.45 11.15 7.04
C TRP A 108 -11.49 10.63 8.11
N VAL A 109 -10.20 10.47 7.80
CA VAL A 109 -9.17 10.03 8.75
C VAL A 109 -9.02 11.06 9.88
N ARG A 110 -8.99 12.35 9.54
CA ARG A 110 -8.99 13.44 10.52
C ARG A 110 -10.25 13.41 11.39
N ASP A 111 -11.42 13.43 10.77
CA ASP A 111 -12.70 13.63 11.46
C ASP A 111 -13.15 12.40 12.25
N SER A 112 -12.90 11.20 11.72
CA SER A 112 -13.40 9.94 12.29
C SER A 112 -12.36 9.18 13.10
N LEU A 113 -11.06 9.33 12.78
CA LEU A 113 -9.99 8.61 13.48
C LEU A 113 -9.16 9.53 14.36
N GLY A 114 -9.24 10.85 14.22
CA GLY A 114 -8.40 11.80 14.95
C GLY A 114 -6.92 11.60 14.64
N LEU A 115 -6.61 11.40 13.36
CA LEU A 115 -5.26 11.24 12.82
C LEU A 115 -5.08 12.21 11.64
N ASP A 116 -3.87 12.71 11.45
CA ASP A 116 -3.55 13.52 10.28
C ASP A 116 -2.90 12.64 9.20
N MET A 117 -3.40 12.73 7.97
CA MET A 117 -2.88 11.99 6.82
C MET A 117 -2.32 12.97 5.79
N ARG A 118 -1.05 12.76 5.43
CA ARG A 118 -0.47 13.39 4.23
C ARG A 118 -0.94 12.61 3.01
N ILE A 119 -1.27 13.34 1.95
CA ILE A 119 -1.63 12.78 0.66
C ILE A 119 -0.87 13.53 -0.44
N ALA A 120 -0.32 12.81 -1.41
CA ALA A 120 0.38 13.40 -2.55
C ALA A 120 0.09 12.63 -3.85
N LEU A 121 0.11 13.37 -4.96
CA LEU A 121 0.02 12.86 -6.32
C LEU A 121 1.24 13.37 -7.09
N ILE A 122 2.13 12.47 -7.47
CA ILE A 122 3.47 12.78 -7.97
C ILE A 122 3.64 12.17 -9.37
N PRO A 123 3.76 12.98 -10.44
CA PRO A 123 4.00 12.48 -11.79
C PRO A 123 5.27 11.62 -11.86
N VAL A 124 5.22 10.52 -12.60
CA VAL A 124 6.39 9.64 -12.83
C VAL A 124 7.50 10.40 -13.54
N ALA A 125 7.17 11.31 -14.45
CA ALA A 125 8.13 12.19 -15.10
C ALA A 125 8.94 13.04 -14.09
N ASP A 126 8.29 13.56 -13.04
CA ASP A 126 8.97 14.34 -12.00
C ASP A 126 9.92 13.47 -11.18
N ILE A 127 9.53 12.24 -10.84
CA ILE A 127 10.41 11.25 -10.19
C ILE A 127 11.65 10.98 -11.04
N ARG A 128 11.46 10.84 -12.36
CA ARG A 128 12.54 10.61 -13.34
C ARG A 128 13.47 11.80 -13.47
N SER A 129 12.94 13.02 -13.41
CA SER A 129 13.75 14.26 -13.41
C SER A 129 14.75 14.32 -12.24
N GLN A 130 14.48 13.57 -11.16
CA GLN A 130 15.30 13.50 -9.96
C GLN A 130 16.30 12.32 -9.99
N GLY A 131 16.42 11.64 -11.12
CA GLY A 131 17.36 10.52 -11.31
C GLY A 131 16.87 9.18 -10.75
N HIS A 132 15.58 9.07 -10.41
CA HIS A 132 14.96 7.83 -9.96
C HIS A 132 14.05 7.23 -11.04
N ASP A 133 13.56 6.02 -10.81
CA ASP A 133 12.56 5.41 -11.70
C ASP A 133 11.52 4.64 -10.88
N VAL A 134 10.40 4.31 -11.51
CA VAL A 134 9.38 3.45 -10.95
C VAL A 134 9.11 2.32 -11.92
N LEU A 135 9.43 1.11 -11.47
CA LEU A 135 9.11 -0.12 -12.17
C LEU A 135 8.22 -0.97 -11.28
N VAL A 136 7.32 -1.74 -11.88
CA VAL A 136 6.38 -2.61 -11.18
C VAL A 136 6.42 -4.03 -11.75
N ALA A 137 6.24 -5.02 -10.87
CA ALA A 137 6.03 -6.42 -11.21
C ALA A 137 4.81 -6.97 -10.46
N ARG A 138 4.26 -8.12 -10.91
CA ARG A 138 3.14 -8.82 -10.27
C ARG A 138 3.61 -10.13 -9.64
N TYR A 139 3.78 -10.14 -8.33
CA TYR A 139 4.18 -11.34 -7.59
C TYR A 139 2.96 -12.11 -7.10
N ALA A 140 2.81 -13.36 -7.52
CA ALA A 140 1.70 -14.24 -7.16
C ALA A 140 2.20 -15.43 -6.31
N PRO A 141 2.12 -15.36 -4.97
CA PRO A 141 2.48 -16.48 -4.11
C PRO A 141 1.44 -17.61 -4.10
N SER A 142 0.23 -17.36 -4.60
CA SER A 142 -0.80 -18.38 -4.84
C SER A 142 -1.63 -18.03 -6.08
N PRO A 143 -2.48 -18.95 -6.57
CA PRO A 143 -3.39 -18.68 -7.70
C PRO A 143 -4.43 -17.58 -7.41
N ASP A 144 -4.72 -17.31 -6.14
CA ASP A 144 -5.82 -16.44 -5.71
C ASP A 144 -5.40 -15.00 -5.44
N VAL A 145 -4.09 -14.72 -5.34
CA VAL A 145 -3.58 -13.39 -5.00
C VAL A 145 -2.34 -13.02 -5.79
N SER A 146 -2.30 -11.75 -6.22
CA SER A 146 -1.10 -11.13 -6.77
C SER A 146 -0.84 -9.78 -6.11
N TYR A 147 0.44 -9.48 -5.87
CA TYR A 147 0.90 -8.26 -5.22
C TYR A 147 1.73 -7.43 -6.21
N ALA A 148 1.49 -6.12 -6.23
CA ALA A 148 2.38 -5.20 -6.91
C ALA A 148 3.71 -5.11 -6.16
N MET A 149 4.81 -5.21 -6.88
CA MET A 149 6.16 -5.09 -6.34
C MET A 149 6.86 -3.96 -7.08
N PHE A 150 7.27 -2.92 -6.35
CA PHE A 150 7.90 -1.75 -6.94
C PHE A 150 9.43 -1.77 -6.77
N THR A 151 10.14 -1.24 -7.76
CA THR A 151 11.59 -1.00 -7.71
C THR A 151 11.97 0.27 -8.50
N GLY A 152 13.26 0.63 -8.52
CA GLY A 152 13.79 1.82 -9.19
C GLY A 152 14.05 3.01 -8.27
N GLY A 153 13.72 2.89 -6.97
CA GLY A 153 13.97 3.92 -5.95
C GLY A 153 12.98 5.10 -5.97
N GLY A 154 12.11 5.19 -6.97
CA GLY A 154 11.17 6.30 -7.10
C GLY A 154 10.16 6.42 -5.97
N LEU A 155 9.63 5.31 -5.45
CA LEU A 155 8.72 5.35 -4.29
C LEU A 155 9.42 5.88 -3.02
N GLY A 156 10.67 5.47 -2.79
CA GLY A 156 11.45 5.96 -1.64
C GLY A 156 11.76 7.46 -1.75
N TRP A 157 12.06 7.94 -2.96
CA TRP A 157 12.19 9.38 -3.20
C TRP A 157 10.87 10.13 -3.01
N ALA A 158 9.76 9.59 -3.53
CA ALA A 158 8.42 10.16 -3.41
C ALA A 158 7.96 10.28 -1.94
N GLU A 159 8.22 9.25 -1.13
CA GLU A 159 7.96 9.26 0.32
C GLU A 159 8.77 10.37 1.03
N ALA A 160 10.03 10.55 0.65
CA ALA A 160 10.84 11.65 1.17
C ALA A 160 10.32 13.03 0.69
N ALA A 161 9.82 13.14 -0.55
CA ALA A 161 9.28 14.38 -1.10
C ALA A 161 8.01 14.85 -0.38
N ILE A 162 7.04 13.94 -0.14
CA ILE A 162 5.82 14.28 0.61
C ILE A 162 6.14 14.72 2.05
N LYS A 163 7.18 14.14 2.68
CA LYS A 163 7.60 14.51 4.04
C LYS A 163 8.22 15.90 4.09
N ARG A 164 8.68 16.45 2.95
CA ARG A 164 9.08 17.86 2.78
C ARG A 164 7.92 18.78 2.40
N GLY A 165 6.71 18.25 2.19
CA GLY A 165 5.52 19.01 1.79
C GLY A 165 5.37 19.22 0.28
N GLU A 166 6.19 18.55 -0.54
CA GLU A 166 6.10 18.61 -2.00
C GLU A 166 4.92 17.78 -2.51
N PHE A 167 4.30 18.19 -3.62
CA PHE A 167 3.19 17.49 -4.31
C PHE A 167 1.94 17.22 -3.45
N ALA A 168 1.82 17.91 -2.30
CA ALA A 168 0.74 17.69 -1.36
C ALA A 168 -0.62 18.03 -1.99
N VAL A 169 -1.61 17.17 -1.73
CA VAL A 169 -3.01 17.42 -2.06
C VAL A 169 -3.71 17.90 -0.80
N ALA A 170 -4.53 18.95 -0.92
CA ALA A 170 -5.31 19.46 0.19
C ALA A 170 -6.40 18.44 0.59
N PRO A 171 -6.57 18.12 1.90
CA PRO A 171 -7.71 17.36 2.36
C PRO A 171 -9.03 18.06 2.01
N ALA A 172 -10.10 17.28 1.84
CA ALA A 172 -11.43 17.83 1.69
C ALA A 172 -11.89 18.54 2.99
N PRO A 173 -12.91 19.43 2.90
CA PRO A 173 -13.55 20.02 4.08
C PRO A 173 -14.07 18.97 5.06
N SER A 174 -14.29 19.38 6.31
CA SER A 174 -14.84 18.49 7.33
C SER A 174 -16.23 17.96 6.94
N GLY A 175 -16.48 16.70 7.24
CA GLY A 175 -17.71 15.99 6.89
C GLY A 175 -17.68 15.31 5.52
N ALA A 176 -16.62 15.48 4.73
CA ALA A 176 -16.41 14.67 3.53
C ALA A 176 -16.17 13.19 3.91
N VAL A 177 -16.79 12.27 3.17
CA VAL A 177 -16.68 10.82 3.43
C VAL A 177 -16.38 10.10 2.11
N PRO A 178 -15.29 9.32 2.03
CA PRO A 178 -15.01 8.50 0.85
C PRO A 178 -15.90 7.25 0.83
N ASP A 179 -16.04 6.62 -0.33
CA ASP A 179 -16.62 5.28 -0.41
C ASP A 179 -15.62 4.23 0.11
N LEU A 180 -15.88 3.69 1.29
CA LEU A 180 -15.07 2.65 1.94
C LEU A 180 -15.76 1.29 1.91
N THR A 181 -16.68 1.07 0.97
CA THR A 181 -17.33 -0.24 0.77
C THR A 181 -16.26 -1.34 0.64
N GLY A 182 -16.44 -2.41 1.40
CA GLY A 182 -15.50 -3.54 1.44
C GLY A 182 -14.33 -3.40 2.43
N LEU A 183 -14.09 -2.21 3.02
CA LEU A 183 -13.06 -2.04 4.04
C LEU A 183 -13.42 -2.81 5.31
N SER A 184 -12.66 -3.85 5.61
CA SER A 184 -12.79 -4.61 6.86
C SER A 184 -11.44 -5.15 7.31
N CYS A 185 -11.24 -5.24 8.62
CA CYS A 185 -10.04 -5.84 9.21
C CYS A 185 -10.42 -6.54 10.51
N ARG A 186 -10.91 -7.77 10.36
CA ARG A 186 -11.43 -8.59 11.47
C ARG A 186 -10.38 -9.51 12.09
N PHE A 187 -9.14 -9.42 11.61
CA PHE A 187 -8.06 -10.22 12.14
C PHE A 187 -7.60 -9.68 13.49
N GLU A 188 -7.45 -10.61 14.43
CA GLU A 188 -6.86 -10.39 15.74
C GLU A 188 -5.33 -10.46 15.66
N ARG A 189 -4.67 -9.91 16.68
CA ARG A 189 -3.23 -10.08 16.84
C ARG A 189 -2.86 -11.56 16.90
N MET A 190 -1.88 -11.94 16.09
CA MET A 190 -1.33 -13.30 16.06
C MET A 190 -0.23 -13.40 17.13
N PRO A 191 -0.38 -14.24 18.16
CA PRO A 191 0.67 -14.44 19.15
C PRO A 191 1.84 -15.21 18.56
N ALA A 192 3.06 -14.92 19.02
CA ALA A 192 4.24 -15.66 18.61
C ALA A 192 4.17 -17.12 19.09
N SER A 193 4.39 -18.07 18.18
CA SER A 193 4.44 -19.51 18.51
C SER A 193 5.77 -19.93 19.14
N ARG A 194 6.85 -19.17 18.88
CA ARG A 194 8.22 -19.43 19.34
C ARG A 194 8.80 -18.25 20.12
N GLY A 195 7.95 -17.51 20.82
CA GLY A 195 8.33 -16.35 21.63
C GLY A 195 8.45 -15.03 20.86
N VAL A 196 8.99 -15.04 19.63
CA VAL A 196 9.18 -13.83 18.81
C VAL A 196 8.65 -14.02 17.39
N ILE A 197 7.97 -12.99 16.87
CA ILE A 197 7.75 -12.80 15.42
C ILE A 197 8.81 -11.80 14.95
N LEU A 198 9.72 -12.23 14.09
CA LEU A 198 10.78 -11.39 13.54
C LEU A 198 10.36 -10.88 12.16
N SER A 199 10.42 -9.56 11.96
CA SER A 199 10.33 -8.93 10.64
C SER A 199 11.68 -8.31 10.30
N VAL A 200 12.16 -8.55 9.09
CA VAL A 200 13.47 -8.06 8.63
C VAL A 200 13.26 -7.15 7.43
N ILE A 201 13.73 -5.91 7.56
CA ILE A 201 13.80 -4.95 6.46
C ILE A 201 15.27 -4.84 6.05
N ALA A 202 15.57 -5.20 4.81
CA ALA A 202 16.91 -5.14 4.25
C ALA A 202 16.98 -4.02 3.19
N ILE A 203 17.90 -3.08 3.39
CA ILE A 203 18.12 -1.95 2.47
C ILE A 203 19.55 -2.05 1.96
N ARG A 204 19.74 -1.96 0.65
CA ARG A 204 21.07 -1.91 0.05
C ARG A 204 21.80 -0.65 0.50
N ALA A 205 23.01 -0.82 1.03
CA ALA A 205 23.86 0.32 1.38
C ALA A 205 24.23 1.15 0.13
N LYS A 206 24.37 2.47 0.30
CA LYS A 206 24.76 3.37 -0.79
C LYS A 206 26.13 2.95 -1.34
N GLY A 207 26.19 2.73 -2.66
CA GLY A 207 27.42 2.32 -3.35
C GLY A 207 27.74 0.82 -3.29
N ALA A 208 27.00 0.01 -2.53
CA ALA A 208 27.19 -1.44 -2.52
C ALA A 208 26.75 -2.06 -3.85
N PRO A 209 27.48 -3.04 -4.41
CA PRO A 209 27.08 -3.71 -5.65
C PRO A 209 25.70 -4.37 -5.55
N GLU A 210 24.91 -4.28 -6.62
CA GLU A 210 23.59 -4.93 -6.69
C GLU A 210 23.71 -6.46 -6.57
N THR A 211 24.78 -7.03 -7.13
CA THR A 211 25.08 -8.46 -7.07
C THR A 211 25.31 -8.96 -5.64
N GLU A 212 26.01 -8.19 -4.81
CA GLU A 212 26.24 -8.53 -3.40
C GLU A 212 24.94 -8.46 -2.60
N PHE A 213 24.14 -7.41 -2.80
CA PHE A 213 22.85 -7.28 -2.14
C PHE A 213 21.91 -8.42 -2.55
N ARG A 214 21.88 -8.76 -3.83
CA ARG A 214 21.12 -9.91 -4.33
C ARG A 214 21.56 -11.21 -3.67
N ALA A 215 22.86 -11.51 -3.66
CA ALA A 215 23.38 -12.72 -3.02
C ALA A 215 23.00 -12.80 -1.53
N PHE A 216 23.04 -11.66 -0.82
CA PHE A 216 22.59 -11.57 0.57
C PHE A 216 21.09 -11.88 0.73
N ILE A 217 20.22 -11.30 -0.10
CA ILE A 217 18.78 -11.56 -0.06
C ILE A 217 18.49 -13.02 -0.40
N GLU A 218 19.12 -13.58 -1.43
CA GLU A 218 18.96 -14.99 -1.81
C GLU A 218 19.38 -15.94 -0.68
N HIS A 219 20.49 -15.62 0.01
CA HIS A 219 20.95 -16.37 1.18
C HIS A 219 19.96 -16.29 2.35
N LEU A 220 19.46 -15.09 2.66
CA LEU A 220 18.48 -14.86 3.72
C LEU A 220 17.17 -15.59 3.46
N VAL A 221 16.64 -15.51 2.24
CA VAL A 221 15.41 -16.23 1.83
C VAL A 221 15.63 -17.74 1.94
N THR A 222 16.75 -18.25 1.44
CA THR A 222 17.10 -19.68 1.56
C THR A 222 17.14 -20.14 3.03
N MET A 223 17.67 -19.31 3.93
CA MET A 223 17.69 -19.59 5.36
C MET A 223 16.28 -19.65 5.96
N ILE A 224 15.41 -18.71 5.58
CA ILE A 224 14.02 -18.64 6.05
C ILE A 224 13.19 -19.80 5.52
N GLU A 225 13.30 -20.14 4.24
CA GLU A 225 12.56 -21.25 3.62
C GLU A 225 12.95 -22.60 4.22
N ARG A 226 14.22 -22.77 4.60
CA ARG A 226 14.71 -23.96 5.33
C ARG A 226 14.27 -23.99 6.80
N SER A 227 13.80 -22.87 7.34
CA SER A 227 13.28 -22.82 8.70
C SER A 227 11.85 -23.39 8.76
N GLY A 228 11.55 -24.21 9.77
CA GLY A 228 10.21 -24.73 10.12
C GLY A 228 9.05 -24.47 9.15
N GLN A 229 8.09 -23.61 9.52
CA GLN A 229 6.90 -23.30 8.71
C GLN A 229 7.21 -22.39 7.49
N ALA A 230 8.39 -22.54 6.87
CA ALA A 230 8.92 -21.69 5.80
C ALA A 230 8.83 -20.18 6.13
N GLY A 231 9.07 -19.83 7.40
CA GLY A 231 8.95 -18.46 7.88
C GLY A 231 7.53 -17.91 8.06
N SER A 232 6.46 -18.68 7.80
CA SER A 232 5.08 -18.21 8.00
C SER A 232 4.78 -17.98 9.50
N PRO A 233 4.44 -16.75 9.93
CA PRO A 233 4.01 -16.49 11.30
C PRO A 233 2.52 -16.82 11.50
N VAL A 234 1.80 -17.16 10.43
CA VAL A 234 0.34 -17.39 10.45
C VAL A 234 0.06 -18.87 10.73
N PRO A 235 -0.81 -19.20 11.71
CA PRO A 235 -1.24 -20.58 11.95
C PRO A 235 -1.90 -21.19 10.70
N GLY A 236 -1.78 -22.50 10.51
CA GLY A 236 -2.36 -23.19 9.34
C GLY A 236 -3.89 -23.05 9.23
N GLN A 237 -4.59 -22.93 10.36
CA GLN A 237 -6.03 -22.66 10.42
C GLN A 237 -6.40 -21.17 10.23
N GLY A 238 -5.40 -20.31 10.01
CA GLY A 238 -5.55 -18.86 9.95
C GLY A 238 -5.62 -18.18 11.32
N PRO A 239 -5.66 -16.82 11.34
CA PRO A 239 -5.84 -16.05 12.55
C PRO A 239 -7.22 -16.29 13.17
N LYS A 240 -7.31 -16.22 14.51
CA LYS A 240 -8.58 -16.35 15.22
C LYS A 240 -9.48 -15.15 14.92
N LEU A 241 -10.77 -15.42 14.72
CA LEU A 241 -11.82 -14.42 14.69
C LEU A 241 -12.50 -14.39 16.06
N ARG A 242 -12.64 -13.22 16.68
CA ARG A 242 -13.39 -13.02 17.92
C ARG A 242 -14.60 -12.14 17.66
N TRP A 243 -15.66 -12.32 18.46
CA TRP A 243 -16.85 -11.47 18.41
C TRP A 243 -17.02 -10.69 19.73
N PRO A 244 -17.25 -9.36 19.67
CA PRO A 244 -17.08 -8.50 18.48
C PRO A 244 -15.59 -8.46 18.04
N PRO A 245 -15.29 -8.29 16.74
CA PRO A 245 -13.90 -8.18 16.30
C PRO A 245 -13.29 -6.90 16.86
N GLU A 246 -11.99 -6.93 17.18
CA GLU A 246 -11.25 -5.70 17.45
C GLU A 246 -11.46 -4.74 16.26
N GLY A 247 -11.72 -3.45 16.48
CA GLY A 247 -11.94 -2.46 15.40
C GLY A 247 -13.27 -2.51 14.66
N LEU A 248 -14.29 -3.22 15.17
CA LEU A 248 -15.68 -3.14 14.70
C LEU A 248 -16.19 -1.68 14.64
N ASP A 249 -15.75 -0.84 15.57
CA ASP A 249 -16.10 0.57 15.61
C ASP A 249 -15.54 1.35 14.41
N PHE A 250 -14.34 0.98 13.92
CA PHE A 250 -13.78 1.55 12.70
C PHE A 250 -14.53 1.08 11.45
N GLU A 251 -14.92 -0.20 11.38
CA GLU A 251 -15.80 -0.69 10.30
C GLU A 251 -17.14 0.08 10.30
N ALA A 252 -17.74 0.29 11.48
CA ALA A 252 -18.98 1.06 11.60
C ALA A 252 -18.78 2.53 11.18
N ARG A 253 -17.67 3.17 11.52
CA ARG A 253 -17.34 4.54 11.07
C ARG A 253 -17.13 4.62 9.55
N ALA A 254 -16.55 3.58 8.95
CA ALA A 254 -16.40 3.49 7.50
C ALA A 254 -17.76 3.33 6.80
N MET A 255 -18.69 2.58 7.39
CA MET A 255 -20.06 2.41 6.88
C MET A 255 -20.97 3.63 7.07
N ARG A 256 -20.70 4.50 8.05
CA ARG A 256 -21.53 5.70 8.35
C ARG A 256 -21.49 6.79 7.27
N GLY A 257 -20.70 6.59 6.21
CA GLY A 257 -20.75 7.34 4.94
C GLY A 257 -21.79 6.86 3.93
N GLY A 258 -22.44 5.70 4.16
CA GLY A 258 -23.51 5.18 3.31
C GLY A 258 -24.88 5.82 3.57
N PRO A 259 -25.89 5.52 2.72
CA PRO A 259 -27.24 6.06 2.87
C PRO A 259 -27.80 5.86 4.28
N LEU A 260 -28.61 6.82 4.75
CA LEU A 260 -29.16 6.95 6.11
C LEU A 260 -29.79 5.68 6.73
N LEU A 261 -30.05 4.64 5.94
CA LEU A 261 -30.63 3.35 6.37
C LEU A 261 -29.67 2.47 7.19
N PHE A 262 -28.35 2.71 7.17
CA PHE A 262 -27.37 1.92 7.94
C PHE A 262 -26.95 2.55 9.28
N ARG A 263 -27.57 3.65 9.69
CA ARG A 263 -27.42 4.21 11.05
C ARG A 263 -28.50 3.65 11.98
N ARG A 264 -28.36 2.40 12.40
CA ARG A 264 -29.08 1.84 13.57
C ARG A 264 -28.15 0.98 14.40
#